data_AF-A0A7Z9URX3-F1
#
_entry.id   AF-A0A7Z9URX3-F1
#
_cell.length_a   1.000
_cell.length_b   1.000
_cell.length_c   1.000
_cell.angle_alpha   90.00
_cell.angle_beta   90.00
_cell.angle_gamma   90.00
#
_symmetry.space_group_name_H-M   'P 1'
#
loop_
_entity.id
_entity.type
_entity.pdbx_description
1 polymer ?
#
loop_
_entity_poly.entity_id
_entity_poly.type
_entity_poly.pdbx_seq_one_letter_code
_entity_poly.pdbx_strand_id
1 'polypeptide(L)' 'MDSILKNREEPAIASIEDEASGPEQNHILPLINQNLVEFLLSKLKTREHTILKLRVGLENGKEKTLKDIGKRLNLTRERV' A
#
# COMPACT_ATOMS: atom_id res chain seq x y z
N MET A 1 41.42 19.25 -40.12
CA MET A 1 41.92 18.98 -38.76
C MET A 1 41.50 20.14 -37.89
N ASP A 2 40.54 20.07 -37.00
CA ASP A 2 39.75 18.96 -36.50
C ASP A 2 38.34 19.48 -36.20
N SER A 3 37.34 18.89 -36.87
CA SER A 3 35.97 18.87 -36.35
C SER A 3 35.88 17.66 -35.42
N ILE A 4 34.88 17.68 -34.51
CA ILE A 4 34.60 16.68 -33.46
C ILE A 4 35.38 17.06 -32.18
N LEU A 5 34.74 17.60 -31.15
CA LEU A 5 33.86 16.86 -30.25
C LEU A 5 32.75 17.75 -29.69
N LYS A 6 31.54 17.59 -30.25
CA LYS A 6 30.29 17.88 -29.55
C LYS A 6 29.88 16.61 -28.81
N ASN A 7 30.25 16.48 -27.54
CA ASN A 7 29.68 15.56 -26.56
C ASN A 7 29.66 16.39 -25.25
N ARG A 8 28.58 17.08 -24.89
CA ARG A 8 27.32 16.54 -24.35
C ARG A 8 27.58 15.32 -23.48
N GLU A 9 27.69 15.54 -22.18
CA GLU A 9 27.20 14.64 -21.15
C GLU A 9 27.05 15.48 -19.86
N GLU A 10 25.85 16.02 -19.74
CA GLU A 10 25.24 16.48 -18.48
C GLU A 10 25.25 15.33 -17.45
N PRO A 11 25.23 15.65 -16.14
CA PRO A 11 25.77 14.79 -15.09
C PRO A 11 25.12 13.42 -15.05
N ALA A 12 25.95 12.38 -14.97
CA ALA A 12 25.56 11.03 -14.62
C ALA A 12 24.98 10.98 -13.19
N ILE A 13 23.71 11.38 -13.06
CA ILE A 13 22.79 10.94 -11.99
C ILE A 13 21.98 9.74 -12.53
N ALA A 14 22.47 9.06 -13.57
CA ALA A 14 21.94 7.80 -14.02
C ALA A 14 22.46 6.68 -13.09
N SER A 15 21.54 5.87 -12.58
CA SER A 15 21.76 4.76 -11.65
C SER A 15 22.00 5.15 -10.19
N ILE A 16 21.05 5.88 -9.61
CA ILE A 16 20.53 5.40 -8.32
C ILE A 16 19.62 4.24 -8.68
N GLU A 17 20.21 3.04 -8.80
CA GLU A 17 19.42 1.81 -8.78
C GLU A 17 18.75 1.79 -7.41
N ASP A 18 17.42 1.88 -7.40
CA ASP A 18 16.62 1.62 -6.22
C ASP A 18 16.77 0.12 -5.94
N GLU A 19 17.82 -0.20 -5.19
CA GLU A 19 18.22 -1.54 -4.72
C GLU A 19 17.12 -2.22 -3.89
N ALA A 20 15.94 -1.59 -3.77
CA ALA A 20 14.71 -2.09 -3.15
C ALA A 20 13.75 -2.81 -4.14
N SER A 21 14.16 -3.10 -5.38
CA SER A 21 13.27 -3.63 -6.43
C SER A 21 13.77 -4.92 -7.12
N GLY A 22 14.56 -5.74 -6.43
CA GLY A 22 14.91 -7.08 -6.92
C GLY A 22 13.72 -8.07 -6.88
N PRO A 23 13.64 -9.07 -7.79
CA PRO A 23 12.52 -10.02 -7.88
C PRO A 23 12.40 -10.96 -6.65
N GLU A 24 13.42 -11.01 -5.80
CA GLU A 24 13.40 -11.75 -4.54
C GLU A 24 12.95 -10.91 -3.33
N GLN A 25 12.67 -9.62 -3.53
CA GLN A 25 12.32 -8.74 -2.44
C GLN A 25 10.89 -8.99 -1.95
N ASN A 26 10.84 -9.88 -0.96
CA ASN A 26 9.82 -9.92 0.06
C ASN A 26 8.41 -10.20 -0.48
N HIS A 27 8.21 -11.34 -1.14
CA HIS A 27 6.86 -11.93 -1.24
C HIS A 27 6.44 -12.61 0.07
N ILE A 28 7.42 -13.03 0.88
CA ILE A 28 7.19 -13.70 2.16
C ILE A 28 6.67 -12.72 3.22
N LEU A 29 7.22 -11.51 3.31
CA LEU A 29 6.78 -10.50 4.28
C LEU A 29 5.30 -10.09 4.13
N PRO A 30 4.78 -9.72 2.94
CA PRO A 30 3.37 -9.39 2.77
C PRO A 30 2.47 -10.60 3.05
N LEU A 31 2.90 -11.82 2.76
CA LEU A 31 2.16 -13.04 3.11
C LEU A 31 2.09 -13.28 4.63
N ILE A 32 3.21 -13.09 5.35
CA ILE A 32 3.23 -13.16 6.83
C ILE A 32 2.33 -12.08 7.42
N ASN A 33 2.41 -10.87 6.88
CA ASN A 33 1.60 -9.73 7.32
C ASN A 33 0.11 -9.99 7.10
N GLN A 34 -0.29 -10.60 5.98
CA GLN A 34 -1.69 -10.96 5.73
C GLN A 34 -2.23 -11.94 6.77
N ASN A 35 -1.48 -13.00 7.09
CA ASN A 35 -1.89 -13.98 8.10
C ASN A 35 -2.04 -13.36 9.50
N LEU A 36 -1.09 -12.49 9.90
CA LEU A 36 -1.17 -11.78 11.16
C LEU A 36 -2.36 -10.81 11.20
N VAL A 37 -2.61 -10.09 10.11
CA VAL A 37 -3.75 -9.17 9.99
C VAL A 37 -5.06 -9.96 10.10
N GLU A 38 -5.22 -11.08 9.40
CA GLU A 38 -6.42 -11.91 9.49
C GLU A 38 -6.63 -12.46 10.91
N PHE A 39 -5.55 -12.92 11.56
CA PHE A 39 -5.61 -13.36 12.96
C PHE A 39 -6.03 -12.23 13.91
N LEU A 40 -5.45 -11.04 13.80
CA LEU A 40 -5.81 -9.89 14.63
C LEU A 40 -7.27 -9.46 14.38
N LEU A 41 -7.70 -9.46 13.11
CA LEU A 41 -9.09 -9.16 12.74
C LEU A 41 -10.07 -10.21 13.29
N SER A 42 -9.65 -11.48 13.41
CA SER A 42 -10.48 -12.54 14.01
C SER A 42 -10.74 -12.35 15.51
N LYS A 43 -9.90 -11.58 16.21
CA LYS A 43 -10.07 -11.27 17.65
C LYS A 43 -11.03 -10.10 17.90
N LEU A 44 -11.33 -9.32 16.88
CA LEU A 44 -12.22 -8.17 16.95
C LEU A 44 -13.68 -8.59 16.76
N LYS A 45 -14.62 -7.76 17.20
CA LYS A 45 -16.05 -8.00 16.94
C LYS A 45 -16.29 -7.93 15.44
N THR A 46 -17.25 -8.71 14.94
CA THR A 46 -17.59 -8.77 13.51
C THR A 46 -17.72 -7.38 12.87
N ARG A 47 -18.33 -6.42 13.59
CA ARG A 47 -18.50 -5.04 13.11
C ARG A 47 -17.19 -4.26 13.00
N GLU A 48 -16.30 -4.38 13.99
CA GLU A 48 -14.99 -3.70 14.00
C GLU A 48 -14.08 -4.26 12.89
N HIS A 49 -14.10 -5.59 12.74
CA HIS A 49 -13.45 -6.29 11.64
C HIS A 49 -13.92 -5.78 10.26
N THR A 50 -15.23 -5.64 10.06
CA THR A 50 -15.77 -5.10 8.80
C THR A 50 -15.34 -3.64 8.57
N ILE A 51 -15.39 -2.80 9.60
CA ILE A 51 -14.97 -1.39 9.50
C ILE A 51 -13.50 -1.30 9.08
N LEU A 52 -12.62 -2.07 9.72
CA LEU A 52 -11.19 -2.08 9.39
C LEU A 52 -10.93 -2.62 7.98
N LYS A 53 -11.58 -3.72 7.57
CA LYS A 53 -11.46 -4.24 6.20
C LYS A 53 -11.89 -3.23 5.15
N LEU A 54 -12.94 -2.46 5.42
CA LEU A 54 -13.41 -1.40 4.52
C LEU A 54 -12.49 -0.18 4.53
N ARG A 55 -11.97 0.23 5.69
CA ARG A 55 -11.12 1.41 5.85
C ARG A 55 -9.78 1.22 5.15
N VAL A 56 -9.15 0.07 5.37
CA VAL A 56 -7.82 -0.29 4.83
C VAL A 56 -7.94 -0.83 3.40
N GLY A 57 -9.14 -1.17 2.94
CA GLY A 57 -9.34 -1.71 1.60
C GLY A 57 -8.95 -3.18 1.46
N LEU A 58 -8.88 -3.92 2.56
CA LEU A 58 -8.57 -5.36 2.55
C LEU A 58 -9.65 -6.21 1.86
N GLU A 59 -10.86 -5.68 1.69
CA GLU A 59 -11.96 -6.40 1.00
C GLU A 59 -11.87 -6.27 -0.53
N ASN A 60 -11.65 -5.06 -1.05
CA ASN A 60 -11.77 -4.75 -2.49
C ASN A 60 -10.59 -3.97 -3.07
N GLY A 61 -9.47 -3.88 -2.34
CA GLY A 61 -8.31 -3.05 -2.69
C GLY A 61 -8.57 -1.54 -2.65
N LYS A 62 -9.74 -1.10 -2.15
CA LYS A 62 -10.15 0.30 -2.09
C LYS A 62 -10.45 0.71 -0.66
N GLU A 63 -9.63 1.62 -0.15
CA GLU A 63 -9.88 2.28 1.13
C GLU A 63 -11.19 3.07 1.09
N LYS A 64 -12.03 2.90 2.12
CA LYS A 64 -13.27 3.66 2.29
C LYS A 64 -13.14 4.70 3.37
N THR A 65 -13.83 5.83 3.19
CA THR A 65 -13.88 6.88 4.22
C THR A 65 -14.79 6.46 5.37
N LEU A 66 -14.54 6.97 6.58
CA LEU A 66 -15.45 6.75 7.73
C LEU A 66 -16.89 7.17 7.43
N LYS A 67 -17.07 8.17 6.55
CA LYS A 67 -18.38 8.62 6.07
C LYS A 67 -19.09 7.55 5.23
N ASP A 68 -18.37 6.91 4.31
CA ASP A 68 -18.93 5.87 3.45
C ASP A 68 -19.21 4.58 4.22
N ILE A 69 -18.33 4.24 5.16
CA ILE A 69 -18.51 3.10 6.07
C ILE A 69 -19.71 3.34 6.99
N GLY A 70 -19.84 4.56 7.55
CA GLY A 70 -20.99 4.96 8.36
C GLY A 70 -22.31 4.88 7.61
N LYS A 71 -22.35 5.38 6.36
CA LYS A 71 -23.52 5.22 5.48
C LYS A 71 -23.89 3.76 5.24
N ARG A 72 -22.91 2.86 5.05
CA ARG A 72 -23.17 1.43 4.80
C ARG A 72 -23.65 0.68 6.05
N LEU A 73 -23.25 1.14 7.23
CA LEU A 73 -23.57 0.51 8.53
C LEU A 73 -24.68 1.24 9.31
N ASN A 74 -25.30 2.29 8.74
CA ASN A 74 -26.24 3.18 9.41
C ASN A 74 -25.69 3.76 10.73
N LEU A 75 -24.41 4.12 10.74
CA LEU A 75 -23.71 4.74 11.86
C LEU A 75 -23.28 6.17 11.51
N THR A 76 -23.20 7.02 12.53
CA THR A 76 -22.61 8.35 12.40
C THR A 76 -21.10 8.25 12.24
N ARG A 77 -20.46 9.27 11.64
CA ARG A 77 -19.00 9.29 11.41
C ARG A 77 -18.18 9.17 12.70
N GLU A 78 -18.70 9.66 13.82
CA GLU A 78 -18.05 9.56 15.14
C GLU A 78 -18.18 8.16 15.77
N ARG A 79 -19.14 7.35 15.30
CA ARG A 79 -19.41 6.02 15.87
C ARG A 79 -18.71 4.89 15.12
N VAL A 80 -18.17 5.17 13.94
CA VAL A 80 -17.37 4.27 13.08
C VAL A 80 -15.90 4.38 13.46
#